data_AF-A0A164NUV8-F1
#
_entry.id   AF-A0A164NUV8-F1
#
_cell.length_a   1.000
_cell.length_b   1.000
_cell.length_c   1.000
_cell.angle_alpha   90.00
_cell.angle_beta   90.00
_cell.angle_gamma   90.00
#
_symmetry.space_group_name_H-M   'P 1'
#
loop_
_entity.id
_entity.type
_entity.pdbx_description
1 polymer ?
#
loop_
_entity_poly.entity_id
_entity_poly.type
_entity_poly.pdbx_seq_one_letter_code
_entity_poly.pdbx_strand_id
1 'polypeptide(L)'
;MPAATPGPEIVRTLSAAQQAAPIEPTVVASGVCQRHVLTGDDIDLYKLPIPLIHNEDGGPYVNTWGTFVVRTPDRGWTNWSISRAMLTGPNTFLTFLTTIANPPGTDDPYLQHLGEIADRGRSGRVEFALVQGGPPALPFVSAMGLPPGVSEAGYLGGLQGRPVPLVRCVTVDLEVPATAEVVIEGYLDYDAYGWEGPFVEYNGFGWREPLPVPTCVVTAITHRDDPIYPFVSSGKPVDESQSAVAVMWSAAVLTKLRDAGLPVSGFWYSPESALHIAVVTVDRGWEHYWDSSARLCETIARVLSPMKLMQWATHVIVAEDDIDPSDPRDVLWAFSRIHPTRDRTEFPTKTLPLQLFLEHASDDQETDERFVAGPTLMWNGLLGTEKRAELIPGTFAANYPGPIRDRARKLVAGLDR
;
A
#
# COMPACT_ATOMS: atom_id res chain seq x y z
N MET A 1 -15.01 13.12 0.41
CA MET A 1 -14.90 13.29 1.88
C MET A 1 -14.34 14.67 2.17
N PRO A 2 -14.72 15.33 3.27
CA PRO A 2 -14.05 16.55 3.74
C PRO A 2 -12.54 16.35 3.92
N ALA A 3 -11.74 17.40 3.72
CA ALA A 3 -10.28 17.31 3.86
C ALA A 3 -9.81 16.97 5.29
N ALA A 4 -10.64 17.27 6.30
CA ALA A 4 -10.34 17.01 7.71
C ALA A 4 -10.87 15.65 8.21
N THR A 5 -11.31 14.76 7.31
CA THR A 5 -11.80 13.43 7.69
C THR A 5 -10.66 12.60 8.32
N PRO A 6 -10.82 12.05 9.54
CA PRO A 6 -9.80 11.24 10.18
C PRO A 6 -9.48 9.95 9.42
N GLY A 7 -8.24 9.48 9.52
CA GLY A 7 -7.76 8.25 8.85
C GLY A 7 -8.68 7.04 9.05
N PRO A 8 -9.11 6.70 10.28
CA PRO A 8 -10.02 5.57 10.52
C PRO A 8 -11.38 5.73 9.82
N GLU A 9 -11.87 6.96 9.64
CA GLU A 9 -13.12 7.21 8.91
C GLU A 9 -12.93 7.08 7.39
N ILE A 10 -11.77 7.50 6.85
CA ILE A 10 -11.37 7.22 5.47
C ILE A 10 -11.35 5.71 5.23
N VAL A 11 -10.69 4.95 6.11
CA VAL A 11 -10.60 3.49 6.03
C VAL A 11 -11.98 2.83 6.07
N ARG A 12 -12.88 3.26 6.97
CA ARG A 12 -14.26 2.74 7.01
C ARG A 12 -15.03 3.04 5.73
N THR A 13 -14.86 4.24 5.16
CA THR A 13 -15.49 4.65 3.91
C THR A 13 -14.98 3.80 2.74
N LEU A 14 -13.66 3.58 2.67
CA LEU A 14 -13.04 2.73 1.65
C LEU A 14 -13.43 1.26 1.79
N SER A 15 -13.49 0.73 3.02
CA SER A 15 -13.97 -0.62 3.28
C SER A 15 -15.42 -0.81 2.81
N ALA A 16 -16.29 0.17 3.06
CA ALA A 16 -17.65 0.15 2.51
C ALA A 16 -17.67 0.23 0.97
N ALA A 17 -16.76 1.03 0.38
CA ALA A 17 -16.65 1.18 -1.07
C ALA A 17 -16.08 -0.07 -1.77
N GLN A 18 -15.39 -0.97 -1.07
CA GLN A 18 -14.93 -2.24 -1.67
C GLN A 18 -16.08 -3.15 -2.13
N GLN A 19 -17.27 -2.96 -1.57
CA GLN A 19 -18.48 -3.66 -1.97
C GLN A 19 -19.19 -2.96 -3.15
N ALA A 20 -18.70 -1.80 -3.60
CA ALA A 20 -19.27 -1.11 -4.76
C ALA A 20 -18.96 -1.88 -6.04
N ALA A 21 -19.94 -1.94 -6.94
CA ALA A 21 -19.73 -2.51 -8.26
C ALA A 21 -18.64 -1.71 -9.01
N PRO A 22 -17.69 -2.37 -9.67
CA PRO A 22 -16.76 -1.71 -10.58
C PRO A 22 -17.51 -0.91 -11.64
N ILE A 23 -17.00 0.28 -11.97
CA ILE A 23 -17.52 1.08 -13.09
C ILE A 23 -16.45 1.07 -14.17
N GLU A 24 -16.71 0.34 -15.25
CA GLU A 24 -15.77 0.17 -16.36
C GLU A 24 -15.28 1.52 -16.91
N PRO A 25 -13.99 1.64 -17.23
CA PRO A 25 -13.45 2.84 -17.84
C PRO A 25 -14.07 3.11 -19.22
N THR A 26 -13.99 4.35 -19.67
CA THR A 26 -14.44 4.73 -21.02
C THR A 26 -13.23 5.16 -21.84
N VAL A 27 -13.00 4.50 -22.98
CA VAL A 27 -11.97 4.92 -23.94
C VAL A 27 -12.47 6.13 -24.71
N VAL A 28 -11.72 7.23 -24.66
CA VAL A 28 -12.00 8.49 -25.36
C VAL A 28 -11.00 8.72 -26.49
N ALA A 29 -11.38 9.55 -27.46
CA ALA A 29 -10.60 9.76 -28.68
C ALA A 29 -9.30 10.56 -28.47
N SER A 30 -9.21 11.37 -27.42
CA SER A 30 -8.04 12.20 -27.12
C SER A 30 -7.97 12.55 -25.63
N GLY A 31 -6.77 12.91 -25.16
CA GLY A 31 -6.49 13.26 -23.78
C GLY A 31 -5.43 14.35 -23.71
N VAL A 32 -5.42 15.11 -22.61
CA VAL A 32 -4.43 16.19 -22.42
C VAL A 32 -3.01 15.64 -22.30
N CYS A 33 -2.85 14.38 -21.89
CA CYS A 33 -1.56 13.70 -21.77
C CYS A 33 -0.86 13.48 -23.11
N GLN A 34 -1.52 13.69 -24.25
CA GLN A 34 -0.97 13.47 -25.60
C GLN A 34 -0.80 14.77 -26.39
N ARG A 35 -0.69 15.93 -25.72
CA ARG A 35 -0.43 17.21 -26.41
C ARG A 35 0.94 17.23 -27.08
N HIS A 36 1.93 16.66 -26.42
CA HIS A 36 3.28 16.46 -26.95
C HIS A 36 3.55 14.96 -27.03
N VAL A 37 4.13 14.52 -28.14
CA VAL A 37 4.45 13.12 -28.41
C VAL A 37 5.89 13.07 -28.91
N LEU A 38 6.74 12.40 -28.14
CA LEU A 38 8.16 12.20 -28.43
C LEU A 38 8.37 10.72 -28.78
N THR A 39 8.89 10.45 -29.97
CA THR A 39 9.15 9.09 -30.48
C THR A 39 10.48 9.05 -31.22
N GLY A 40 11.08 7.87 -31.37
CA GLY A 40 12.36 7.73 -32.08
C GLY A 40 13.46 8.56 -31.42
N ASP A 41 14.18 9.35 -32.21
CA ASP A 41 15.33 10.14 -31.74
C ASP A 41 14.94 11.31 -30.82
N ASP A 42 13.65 11.66 -30.73
CA ASP A 42 13.16 12.72 -29.84
C ASP A 42 13.03 12.25 -28.37
N ILE A 43 13.12 10.94 -28.12
CA ILE A 43 13.02 10.35 -26.78
C ILE A 43 14.28 10.67 -25.99
N ASP A 44 14.11 11.40 -24.89
CA ASP A 44 15.18 11.69 -23.94
C ASP A 44 14.63 11.87 -22.52
N LEU A 45 14.73 10.83 -21.71
CA LEU A 45 14.33 10.80 -20.30
C LEU A 45 15.10 11.83 -19.46
N TYR A 46 16.31 12.22 -19.84
CA TYR A 46 17.09 13.23 -19.10
C TYR A 46 16.49 14.63 -19.19
N LYS A 47 15.56 14.86 -20.13
CA LYS A 47 14.80 16.12 -20.22
C LYS A 47 13.62 16.19 -19.24
N LEU A 48 13.24 15.06 -18.64
CA LEU A 48 12.24 15.03 -17.58
C LEU A 48 12.89 15.38 -16.23
N PRO A 49 12.17 16.00 -15.27
CA PRO A 49 12.72 16.41 -13.98
C PRO A 49 12.82 15.22 -13.02
N ILE A 50 13.55 14.18 -13.41
CA ILE A 50 13.70 12.92 -12.68
C ILE A 50 14.72 13.11 -11.53
N PRO A 51 14.31 12.99 -10.26
CA PRO A 51 15.20 13.27 -9.14
C PRO A 51 16.14 12.10 -8.82
N LEU A 52 17.37 12.42 -8.44
CA LEU A 52 18.11 11.59 -7.49
C LEU A 52 17.54 11.89 -6.10
N ILE A 53 16.97 10.88 -5.44
CA ILE A 53 16.16 11.08 -4.24
C ILE A 53 17.07 11.12 -3.01
N HIS A 54 17.98 10.14 -2.90
CA HIS A 54 18.99 10.07 -1.86
C HIS A 54 20.39 10.01 -2.47
N ASN A 55 21.38 10.57 -1.77
CA ASN A 55 22.77 10.56 -2.23
C ASN A 55 23.35 9.16 -2.46
N GLU A 56 22.84 8.17 -1.70
CA GLU A 56 23.30 6.79 -1.77
C GLU A 56 22.47 5.94 -2.73
N ASP A 57 21.45 6.50 -3.41
CA ASP A 57 20.67 5.75 -4.39
C ASP A 57 21.54 5.37 -5.60
N GLY A 58 21.28 4.20 -6.21
CA GLY A 58 22.01 3.72 -7.38
C GLY A 58 21.89 4.61 -8.62
N GLY A 59 20.91 5.50 -8.65
CA GLY A 59 20.70 6.49 -9.70
C GLY A 59 19.40 7.29 -9.51
N PRO A 60 19.11 8.25 -10.40
CA PRO A 60 17.84 8.96 -10.41
C PRO A 60 16.65 8.01 -10.64
N TYR A 61 15.51 8.27 -10.01
CA TYR A 61 14.35 7.38 -10.10
C TYR A 61 13.24 7.95 -10.98
N VAL A 62 13.08 7.37 -12.17
CA VAL A 62 11.98 7.62 -13.11
C VAL A 62 10.63 7.40 -12.42
N ASN A 63 10.52 6.45 -11.51
CA ASN A 63 9.29 6.24 -10.78
C ASN A 63 9.49 5.99 -9.29
N THR A 64 8.71 6.69 -8.48
CA THR A 64 8.42 6.36 -7.07
C THR A 64 6.95 6.53 -6.68
N TRP A 65 6.11 7.06 -7.57
CA TRP A 65 4.69 7.35 -7.27
C TRP A 65 3.71 7.13 -8.43
N GLY A 66 4.21 7.18 -9.65
CA GLY A 66 3.47 6.85 -10.85
C GLY A 66 3.05 5.39 -10.91
N THR A 67 2.16 5.12 -11.85
CA THR A 67 1.49 3.83 -12.01
C THR A 67 1.97 3.13 -13.27
N PHE A 68 2.54 1.94 -13.11
CA PHE A 68 2.73 1.02 -14.22
C PHE A 68 1.40 0.40 -14.61
N VAL A 69 1.08 0.48 -15.90
CA VAL A 69 0.01 -0.23 -16.56
C VAL A 69 0.63 -1.35 -17.38
N VAL A 70 0.28 -2.59 -17.06
CA VAL A 70 0.70 -3.79 -17.82
C VAL A 70 -0.49 -4.71 -18.02
N ARG A 71 -0.42 -5.56 -19.04
CA ARG A 71 -1.50 -6.47 -19.40
C ARG A 71 -0.97 -7.89 -19.58
N THR A 72 -1.75 -8.88 -19.17
CA THR A 72 -1.42 -10.29 -19.44
C THR A 72 -1.33 -10.57 -20.93
N PRO A 73 -0.50 -11.53 -21.38
CA PRO A 73 -0.38 -11.85 -22.81
C PRO A 73 -1.70 -12.26 -23.48
N ASP A 74 -2.60 -12.92 -22.74
CA ASP A 74 -3.94 -13.31 -23.19
C ASP A 74 -4.96 -12.16 -23.17
N ARG A 75 -4.56 -10.99 -22.68
CA ARG A 75 -5.36 -9.76 -22.54
C ARG A 75 -6.56 -9.87 -21.59
N GLY A 76 -6.64 -10.95 -20.81
CA GLY A 76 -7.72 -11.15 -19.85
C GLY A 76 -7.65 -10.22 -18.63
N TRP A 77 -6.48 -9.63 -18.35
CA TRP A 77 -6.28 -8.81 -17.16
C TRP A 77 -5.29 -7.66 -17.42
N THR A 78 -5.66 -6.46 -16.99
CA THR A 78 -4.80 -5.28 -16.95
C THR A 78 -4.55 -4.90 -15.49
N ASN A 79 -3.28 -4.81 -15.10
CA ASN A 79 -2.87 -4.46 -13.75
C ASN A 79 -2.30 -3.05 -13.72
N TRP A 80 -2.75 -2.25 -12.76
CA TRP A 80 -2.17 -0.95 -12.41
C TRP A 80 -1.47 -1.04 -11.07
N SER A 81 -0.16 -0.84 -11.03
CA SER A 81 0.62 -0.97 -9.80
C SER A 81 1.72 0.08 -9.70
N ILE A 82 2.09 0.43 -8.48
CA ILE A 82 3.30 1.21 -8.23
C ILE A 82 4.49 0.24 -8.12
N SER A 83 5.53 0.47 -8.91
CA SER A 83 6.85 -0.11 -8.70
C SER A 83 7.90 0.96 -8.99
N ARG A 84 8.98 0.98 -8.21
CA ARG A 84 10.05 1.95 -8.44
C ARG A 84 10.82 1.65 -9.72
N ALA A 85 11.33 2.69 -10.37
CA ALA A 85 12.10 2.56 -11.60
C ALA A 85 13.31 3.51 -11.62
N MET A 86 14.51 2.95 -11.75
CA MET A 86 15.78 3.66 -11.76
C MET A 86 16.25 3.96 -13.19
N LEU A 87 16.57 5.22 -13.47
CA LEU A 87 17.02 5.71 -14.77
C LEU A 87 18.41 5.15 -15.13
N THR A 88 18.59 4.70 -16.38
CA THR A 88 19.88 4.18 -16.85
C THR A 88 20.36 4.79 -18.16
N GLY A 89 19.47 5.41 -18.93
CA GLY A 89 19.77 5.96 -20.24
C GLY A 89 18.74 6.97 -20.71
N PRO A 90 18.94 7.61 -21.88
CA PRO A 90 17.98 8.55 -22.46
C PRO A 90 16.66 7.85 -22.85
N ASN A 91 16.67 6.54 -23.07
CA ASN A 91 15.50 5.75 -23.43
C ASN A 91 15.39 4.42 -22.66
N THR A 92 16.13 4.27 -21.55
CA THR A 92 16.11 3.04 -20.76
C THR A 92 16.07 3.31 -19.27
N PHE A 93 15.41 2.43 -18.54
CA PHE A 93 15.39 2.40 -17.08
C PHE A 93 15.24 0.95 -16.59
N LEU A 94 15.36 0.74 -15.28
CA LEU A 94 15.26 -0.54 -14.61
C LEU A 94 14.15 -0.49 -13.58
N THR A 95 13.14 -1.35 -13.67
CA THR A 95 12.05 -1.42 -12.69
C THR A 95 12.27 -2.55 -11.71
N PHE A 96 11.98 -2.31 -10.44
CA PHE A 96 12.02 -3.36 -9.43
C PHE A 96 10.91 -4.39 -9.73
N LEU A 97 11.30 -5.64 -9.91
CA LEU A 97 10.39 -6.78 -10.11
C LEU A 97 10.69 -7.81 -9.04
N THR A 98 9.74 -8.00 -8.11
CA THR A 98 9.90 -8.95 -7.00
C THR A 98 10.02 -10.42 -7.44
N THR A 99 9.82 -10.73 -8.73
CA THR A 99 10.07 -12.07 -9.30
C THR A 99 11.52 -12.49 -9.15
N ILE A 100 12.46 -11.57 -9.01
CA ILE A 100 13.90 -11.90 -9.06
C ILE A 100 14.43 -12.40 -7.71
N ALA A 101 13.66 -12.20 -6.64
CA ALA A 101 13.89 -12.88 -5.37
C ALA A 101 13.44 -14.37 -5.40
N ASN A 102 12.59 -14.76 -6.36
CA ASN A 102 11.99 -16.09 -6.48
C ASN A 102 12.39 -16.75 -7.81
N PRO A 103 13.36 -17.69 -7.84
CA PRO A 103 13.76 -18.35 -9.08
C PRO A 103 12.55 -19.03 -9.77
N PRO A 104 12.55 -19.15 -11.11
CA PRO A 104 11.48 -19.83 -11.84
C PRO A 104 11.21 -21.22 -11.27
N GLY A 105 9.96 -21.53 -10.96
CA GLY A 105 9.54 -22.83 -10.42
C GLY A 105 9.39 -22.90 -8.90
N THR A 106 9.54 -21.80 -8.16
CA THR A 106 9.10 -21.72 -6.76
C THR A 106 7.58 -21.51 -6.70
N ASP A 107 6.86 -22.35 -5.95
CA ASP A 107 5.40 -22.24 -5.71
C ASP A 107 5.00 -21.01 -4.85
N ASP A 108 5.86 -20.00 -4.73
CA ASP A 108 5.62 -18.83 -3.88
C ASP A 108 4.93 -17.70 -4.67
N PRO A 109 3.70 -17.29 -4.31
CA PRO A 109 2.98 -16.22 -5.00
C PRO A 109 3.82 -14.95 -5.12
N TYR A 110 4.00 -14.48 -6.35
CA TYR A 110 4.66 -13.22 -6.67
C TYR A 110 4.16 -12.08 -5.75
N LEU A 111 5.11 -11.35 -5.14
CA LEU A 111 4.76 -10.23 -4.26
C LEU A 111 4.07 -9.10 -5.04
N GLN A 112 4.37 -8.94 -6.33
CA GLN A 112 3.74 -7.93 -7.19
C GLN A 112 3.15 -8.58 -8.47
N HIS A 113 1.93 -8.18 -8.81
CA HIS A 113 1.25 -8.58 -10.04
C HIS A 113 2.01 -8.17 -11.32
N LEU A 114 2.72 -7.04 -11.29
CA LEU A 114 3.61 -6.63 -12.39
C LEU A 114 4.64 -7.72 -12.69
N GLY A 115 5.26 -8.28 -11.64
CA GLY A 115 6.21 -9.38 -11.77
C GLY A 115 5.55 -10.65 -12.32
N GLU A 116 4.37 -11.01 -11.82
CA GLU A 116 3.60 -12.16 -12.32
C GLU A 116 3.29 -12.04 -13.81
N ILE A 117 2.82 -10.87 -14.25
CA ILE A 117 2.51 -10.59 -15.65
C ILE A 117 3.79 -10.60 -16.49
N ALA A 118 4.87 -10.01 -15.99
CA ALA A 118 6.17 -10.02 -16.64
C ALA A 118 6.69 -11.46 -16.85
N ASP A 119 6.53 -12.34 -15.86
CA ASP A 119 6.99 -13.72 -15.99
C ASP A 119 6.13 -14.55 -16.97
N ARG A 120 4.80 -14.41 -16.90
CA ARG A 120 3.86 -15.02 -17.85
C ARG A 120 4.13 -14.62 -19.31
N GLY A 121 4.61 -13.40 -19.52
CA GLY A 121 4.92 -12.85 -20.84
C GLY A 121 6.38 -12.98 -21.27
N ARG A 122 7.23 -13.66 -20.50
CA ARG A 122 8.69 -13.72 -20.73
C ARG A 122 9.10 -14.33 -22.07
N SER A 123 8.26 -15.20 -22.64
CA SER A 123 8.49 -15.78 -23.97
C SER A 123 8.14 -14.83 -25.12
N GLY A 124 7.58 -13.66 -24.82
CA GLY A 124 7.23 -12.63 -25.78
C GLY A 124 7.68 -11.26 -25.31
N ARG A 125 6.91 -10.23 -25.69
CA ARG A 125 7.17 -8.84 -25.34
C ARG A 125 6.10 -8.37 -24.37
N VAL A 126 6.52 -8.01 -23.16
CA VAL A 126 5.60 -7.40 -22.18
C VAL A 126 5.69 -5.90 -22.32
N GLU A 127 4.61 -5.31 -22.82
CA GLU A 127 4.47 -3.86 -22.97
C GLU A 127 4.08 -3.23 -21.62
N PHE A 128 4.57 -2.01 -21.39
CA PHE A 128 4.18 -1.20 -20.25
C PHE A 128 3.83 0.21 -20.70
N ALA A 129 2.99 0.87 -19.89
CA ALA A 129 2.89 2.32 -19.85
C ALA A 129 3.06 2.79 -18.40
N LEU A 130 3.99 3.69 -18.17
CA LEU A 130 4.22 4.32 -16.87
C LEU A 130 3.55 5.69 -16.86
N VAL A 131 2.52 5.82 -16.03
CA VAL A 131 1.71 7.03 -15.89
C VAL A 131 2.25 7.85 -14.71
N GLN A 132 2.81 9.02 -15.01
CA GLN A 132 3.24 10.00 -14.01
C GLN A 132 2.23 11.12 -13.94
N GLY A 133 1.67 11.33 -12.75
CA GLY A 133 0.58 12.28 -12.53
C GLY A 133 -0.71 11.85 -13.22
N GLY A 134 -1.83 11.92 -12.51
CA GLY A 134 -3.14 11.47 -12.99
C GLY A 134 -4.23 11.83 -12.00
N PRO A 135 -5.39 11.15 -12.02
CA PRO A 135 -6.38 11.31 -10.96
C PRO A 135 -5.73 11.10 -9.58
N PRO A 136 -5.94 11.97 -8.58
CA PRO A 136 -5.24 11.86 -7.29
C PRO A 136 -5.42 10.52 -6.55
N ALA A 137 -6.53 9.82 -6.79
CA ALA A 137 -6.81 8.51 -6.22
C ALA A 137 -6.10 7.35 -6.96
N LEU A 138 -5.52 7.59 -8.14
CA LEU A 138 -4.82 6.60 -8.96
C LEU A 138 -3.71 5.86 -8.18
N PRO A 139 -2.70 6.54 -7.61
CA PRO A 139 -1.62 5.85 -6.90
C PRO A 139 -2.13 5.05 -5.68
N PHE A 140 -3.15 5.54 -4.99
CA PHE A 140 -3.78 4.81 -3.89
C PHE A 140 -4.44 3.51 -4.36
N VAL A 141 -5.20 3.54 -5.45
CA VAL A 141 -5.79 2.33 -6.03
C VAL A 141 -4.70 1.37 -6.50
N SER A 142 -3.64 1.88 -7.13
CA SER A 142 -2.49 1.08 -7.57
C SER A 142 -1.67 0.47 -6.42
N ALA A 143 -1.82 0.97 -5.20
CA ALA A 143 -1.21 0.41 -4.00
C ALA A 143 -2.12 -0.59 -3.27
N MET A 144 -3.40 -0.72 -3.62
CA MET A 144 -4.39 -1.43 -2.79
C MET A 144 -4.19 -2.95 -2.71
N GLY A 145 -3.53 -3.56 -3.69
CA GLY A 145 -3.31 -5.01 -3.72
C GLY A 145 -4.63 -5.78 -3.96
N LEU A 146 -5.34 -5.47 -5.04
CA LEU A 146 -6.54 -6.20 -5.46
C LEU A 146 -6.27 -7.70 -5.67
N PRO A 147 -7.29 -8.56 -5.71
CA PRO A 147 -7.11 -9.95 -6.14
C PRO A 147 -6.64 -10.04 -7.61
N PRO A 148 -5.84 -11.06 -7.97
CA PRO A 148 -5.49 -11.31 -9.37
C PRO A 148 -6.71 -11.40 -10.29
N GLY A 149 -6.60 -10.83 -11.50
CA GLY A 149 -7.69 -10.78 -12.48
C GLY A 149 -8.69 -9.64 -12.32
N VAL A 150 -8.63 -8.88 -11.21
CA VAL A 150 -9.43 -7.66 -11.04
C VAL A 150 -8.63 -6.47 -11.54
N SER A 151 -9.23 -5.63 -12.40
CA SER A 151 -8.56 -4.45 -12.96
C SER A 151 -8.85 -3.20 -12.14
N GLU A 152 -7.81 -2.46 -11.76
CA GLU A 152 -7.86 -1.27 -10.92
C GLU A 152 -8.68 -0.12 -11.53
N ALA A 153 -8.70 0.01 -12.86
CA ALA A 153 -9.43 1.07 -13.54
C ALA A 153 -10.93 1.06 -13.20
N GLY A 154 -11.54 -0.13 -13.18
CA GLY A 154 -12.95 -0.30 -12.82
C GLY A 154 -13.20 -0.01 -11.33
N TYR A 155 -12.27 -0.41 -10.47
CA TYR A 155 -12.33 -0.10 -9.03
C TYR A 155 -12.22 1.40 -8.78
N LEU A 156 -11.27 2.08 -9.42
CA LEU A 156 -11.13 3.54 -9.36
C LEU A 156 -12.43 4.21 -9.82
N GLY A 157 -13.03 3.71 -10.91
CA GLY A 157 -14.32 4.16 -11.41
C GLY A 157 -15.44 4.03 -10.37
N GLY A 158 -15.55 2.88 -9.72
CA GLY A 158 -16.50 2.61 -8.64
C GLY A 158 -16.29 3.54 -7.43
N LEU A 159 -15.04 3.71 -7.00
CA LEU A 159 -14.66 4.57 -5.88
C LEU A 159 -15.05 6.04 -6.11
N GLN A 160 -14.87 6.55 -7.32
CA GLN A 160 -15.24 7.93 -7.67
C GLN A 160 -16.68 8.08 -8.19
N GLY A 161 -17.42 6.98 -8.33
CA GLY A 161 -18.80 6.95 -8.83
C GLY A 161 -18.97 7.32 -10.30
N ARG A 162 -17.89 7.30 -11.10
CA ARG A 162 -17.91 7.64 -12.54
C ARG A 162 -16.80 6.91 -13.29
N PRO A 163 -16.98 6.56 -14.58
CA PRO A 163 -15.96 5.90 -15.36
C PRO A 163 -14.68 6.74 -15.45
N VAL A 164 -13.52 6.08 -15.43
CA VAL A 164 -12.23 6.73 -15.69
C VAL A 164 -12.09 6.93 -17.21
N PRO A 165 -11.89 8.16 -17.70
CA PRO A 165 -11.61 8.38 -19.11
C PRO A 165 -10.18 7.94 -19.44
N LEU A 166 -10.04 7.00 -20.37
CA LEU A 166 -8.75 6.49 -20.83
C LEU A 166 -8.49 6.84 -22.29
N VAL A 167 -7.23 6.98 -22.67
CA VAL A 167 -6.78 7.06 -24.07
C VAL A 167 -5.89 5.89 -24.40
N ARG A 168 -5.87 5.47 -25.67
CA ARG A 168 -4.91 4.49 -26.16
C ARG A 168 -3.52 5.11 -26.20
N CYS A 169 -2.53 4.36 -25.73
CA CYS A 169 -1.12 4.67 -25.90
C CYS A 169 -0.75 4.79 -27.39
N VAL A 170 0.34 5.50 -27.67
CA VAL A 170 0.80 5.81 -29.04
C VAL A 170 1.52 4.64 -29.69
N THR A 171 2.31 3.89 -28.92
CA THR A 171 3.28 2.89 -29.41
C THR A 171 3.10 1.50 -28.82
N VAL A 172 2.25 1.36 -27.80
CA VAL A 172 1.92 0.10 -27.13
C VAL A 172 0.42 -0.10 -27.07
N ASP A 173 -0.04 -1.34 -26.96
CA ASP A 173 -1.47 -1.69 -26.96
C ASP A 173 -2.04 -1.69 -25.54
N LEU A 174 -2.00 -0.52 -24.92
CA LEU A 174 -2.49 -0.23 -23.57
C LEU A 174 -3.32 1.05 -23.55
N GLU A 175 -4.10 1.21 -22.47
CA GLU A 175 -4.88 2.42 -22.21
C GLU A 175 -4.49 3.04 -20.87
N VAL A 176 -4.36 4.37 -20.87
CA VAL A 176 -3.92 5.17 -19.73
C VAL A 176 -4.89 6.31 -19.44
N PRO A 177 -4.96 6.85 -18.22
CA PRO A 177 -5.81 8.00 -17.91
C PRO A 177 -5.58 9.18 -18.85
N ALA A 178 -6.65 9.66 -19.48
CA ALA A 178 -6.61 10.77 -20.45
C ALA A 178 -6.11 12.10 -19.84
N THR A 179 -6.09 12.18 -18.51
CA THR A 179 -5.66 13.34 -17.72
C THR A 179 -4.26 13.20 -17.14
N ALA A 180 -3.47 12.22 -17.61
CA ALA A 180 -2.12 12.04 -17.11
C ALA A 180 -1.21 13.26 -17.37
N GLU A 181 -0.21 13.47 -16.53
CA GLU A 181 0.77 14.55 -16.72
C GLU A 181 1.82 14.13 -17.76
N VAL A 182 2.44 12.96 -17.54
CA VAL A 182 3.39 12.32 -18.46
C VAL A 182 3.06 10.83 -18.56
N VAL A 183 3.18 10.26 -19.76
CA VAL A 183 3.08 8.82 -20.00
C VAL A 183 4.36 8.37 -20.71
N ILE A 184 5.04 7.39 -20.13
CA ILE A 184 6.23 6.75 -20.70
C ILE A 184 5.84 5.36 -21.16
N GLU A 185 5.90 5.11 -22.46
CA GLU A 185 5.49 3.85 -23.07
C GLU A 185 6.71 3.02 -23.45
N GLY A 186 6.60 1.70 -23.37
CA GLY A 186 7.71 0.83 -23.71
C GLY A 186 7.46 -0.64 -23.49
N TYR A 187 8.53 -1.40 -23.36
CA TYR A 187 8.48 -2.84 -23.12
C TYR A 187 9.66 -3.32 -22.27
N LEU A 188 9.48 -4.50 -21.66
CA LEU A 188 10.56 -5.21 -20.98
C LEU A 188 11.40 -5.97 -22.00
N ASP A 189 12.71 -5.73 -21.99
CA ASP A 189 13.72 -6.48 -22.71
C ASP A 189 14.34 -7.52 -21.78
N TYR A 190 14.03 -8.80 -22.03
CA TYR A 190 14.51 -9.93 -21.22
C TYR A 190 15.90 -10.42 -21.63
N ASP A 191 16.50 -9.87 -22.68
CA ASP A 191 17.86 -10.16 -23.11
C ASP A 191 18.87 -9.14 -22.56
N ALA A 192 18.40 -7.98 -22.08
CA ALA A 192 19.19 -6.93 -21.47
C ALA A 192 18.86 -6.75 -19.98
N TYR A 193 19.86 -6.84 -19.10
CA TYR A 193 19.71 -6.64 -17.66
C TYR A 193 20.59 -5.51 -17.15
N GLY A 194 20.15 -4.88 -16.06
CA GLY A 194 20.95 -3.95 -15.28
C GLY A 194 20.74 -4.16 -13.78
N TRP A 195 21.59 -3.54 -12.98
CA TRP A 195 21.53 -3.60 -11.51
C TRP A 195 20.69 -2.43 -11.00
N GLU A 196 19.54 -2.71 -10.38
CA GLU A 196 18.63 -1.73 -9.78
C GLU A 196 18.92 -1.56 -8.30
N GLY A 197 18.88 -0.31 -7.81
CA GLY A 197 19.27 0.04 -6.46
C GLY A 197 20.77 0.31 -6.31
N PRO A 198 21.26 0.54 -5.09
CA PRO A 198 20.51 0.59 -3.82
C PRO A 198 19.42 1.67 -3.81
N PHE A 199 18.40 1.51 -2.95
CA PHE A 199 17.27 2.43 -2.79
C PHE A 199 16.84 2.48 -1.32
N VAL A 200 16.53 3.67 -0.80
CA VAL A 200 15.97 3.80 0.56
C VAL A 200 14.50 3.36 0.58
N GLU A 201 14.23 2.26 1.28
CA GLU A 201 12.93 1.59 1.33
C GLU A 201 11.95 2.21 2.35
N TYR A 202 10.70 1.74 2.29
CA TYR A 202 9.60 2.12 3.18
C TYR A 202 9.91 2.00 4.68
N ASN A 203 10.89 1.16 5.05
CA ASN A 203 11.32 0.94 6.43
C ASN A 203 12.30 2.02 6.93
N GLY A 204 12.73 2.93 6.06
CA GLY A 204 13.66 4.02 6.36
C GLY A 204 15.12 3.73 6.10
N PHE A 205 15.45 2.58 5.52
CA PHE A 205 16.83 2.16 5.25
C PHE A 205 16.98 1.71 3.80
N GLY A 206 18.18 1.94 3.24
CA GLY A 206 18.57 1.39 1.96
C GLY A 206 19.41 0.12 2.12
N TRP A 207 19.09 -0.90 1.34
CA TRP A 207 19.93 -2.09 1.23
C TRP A 207 21.07 -1.82 0.26
N ARG A 208 22.30 -2.18 0.63
CA ARG A 208 23.50 -1.89 -0.17
C ARG A 208 23.59 -2.68 -1.48
N GLU A 209 22.99 -3.87 -1.51
CA GLU A 209 23.11 -4.79 -2.64
C GLU A 209 22.03 -4.49 -3.70
N PRO A 210 22.42 -4.12 -4.93
CA PRO A 210 21.48 -3.95 -6.02
C PRO A 210 21.01 -5.30 -6.54
N LEU A 211 19.87 -5.30 -7.25
CA LEU A 211 19.27 -6.52 -7.82
C LEU A 211 19.27 -6.49 -9.35
N PRO A 212 19.58 -7.59 -10.03
CA PRO A 212 19.63 -7.62 -11.48
C PRO A 212 18.21 -7.70 -12.04
N VAL A 213 17.74 -6.70 -12.80
CA VAL A 213 16.39 -6.67 -13.38
C VAL A 213 16.45 -6.50 -14.91
N PRO A 214 15.43 -6.99 -15.66
CA PRO A 214 15.29 -6.70 -17.08
C PRO A 214 15.24 -5.21 -17.36
N THR A 215 15.72 -4.82 -18.53
CA THR A 215 15.73 -3.42 -18.98
C THR A 215 14.37 -3.03 -19.51
N CYS A 216 13.85 -1.88 -19.08
CA CYS A 216 12.69 -1.26 -19.69
C CYS A 216 13.16 -0.33 -20.83
N VAL A 217 12.72 -0.61 -22.06
CA VAL A 217 13.04 0.17 -23.25
C VAL A 217 11.87 1.07 -23.60
N VAL A 218 12.12 2.38 -23.69
CA VAL A 218 11.11 3.40 -23.97
C VAL A 218 10.90 3.55 -25.48
N THR A 219 9.64 3.53 -25.91
CA THR A 219 9.21 3.70 -27.31
C THR A 219 8.47 5.00 -27.57
N ALA A 220 7.89 5.61 -26.53
CA ALA A 220 7.34 6.96 -26.60
C ALA A 220 7.33 7.64 -25.23
N ILE A 221 7.38 8.97 -25.23
CA ILE A 221 7.03 9.81 -24.10
C ILE A 221 5.95 10.77 -24.57
N THR A 222 4.81 10.80 -23.88
CA THR A 222 3.75 11.77 -24.13
C THR A 222 3.51 12.61 -22.89
N HIS A 223 3.20 13.89 -23.06
CA HIS A 223 2.86 14.74 -21.92
C HIS A 223 1.92 15.88 -22.30
N ARG A 224 1.28 16.44 -21.27
CA ARG A 224 0.50 17.69 -21.38
C ARG A 224 1.43 18.92 -21.38
N ASP A 225 0.84 20.10 -21.59
CA ASP A 225 1.57 21.36 -21.39
C ASP A 225 1.93 21.52 -19.91
N ASP A 226 3.15 21.99 -19.63
CA ASP A 226 3.68 22.24 -18.29
C ASP A 226 3.47 21.07 -17.31
N PRO A 227 3.99 19.86 -17.62
CA PRO A 227 3.67 18.66 -16.86
C PRO A 227 4.27 18.69 -15.45
N ILE A 228 3.49 18.18 -14.49
CA ILE A 228 3.90 17.97 -13.10
C ILE A 228 4.40 16.53 -12.95
N TYR A 229 5.62 16.37 -12.48
CA TYR A 229 6.22 15.06 -12.24
C TYR A 229 6.21 14.73 -10.74
N PRO A 230 5.29 13.89 -10.25
CA PRO A 230 5.26 13.54 -8.84
C PRO A 230 6.39 12.57 -8.51
N PHE A 231 6.91 12.68 -7.29
CA PHE A 231 7.85 11.72 -6.72
C PHE A 231 7.60 11.59 -5.22
N VAL A 232 8.02 10.47 -4.67
CA VAL A 232 8.03 10.19 -3.22
C VAL A 232 9.47 10.07 -2.77
N SER A 233 9.82 10.82 -1.73
CA SER A 233 11.08 10.68 -1.02
C SER A 233 10.93 9.62 0.06
N SER A 234 10.93 8.35 -0.35
CA SER A 234 10.77 7.20 0.54
C SER A 234 11.85 7.19 1.62
N GLY A 235 11.47 6.94 2.86
CA GLY A 235 12.45 6.79 3.92
C GLY A 235 11.83 6.59 5.29
N LYS A 236 12.40 7.28 6.29
CA LYS A 236 11.89 7.19 7.65
C LYS A 236 10.44 7.69 7.64
N PRO A 237 9.47 6.92 8.16
CA PRO A 237 8.08 7.31 8.11
C PRO A 237 7.82 8.69 8.74
N VAL A 238 6.85 9.46 8.25
CA VAL A 238 5.80 9.05 7.30
C VAL A 238 5.92 9.77 5.96
N ASP A 239 5.93 8.98 4.89
CA ASP A 239 5.80 9.38 3.49
C ASP A 239 4.66 8.58 2.81
N GLU A 240 4.48 8.74 1.51
CA GLU A 240 3.42 8.10 0.74
C GLU A 240 3.55 6.58 0.66
N SER A 241 4.77 6.02 0.75
CA SER A 241 5.00 4.58 0.72
C SER A 241 4.35 3.87 1.92
N GLN A 242 4.28 4.53 3.09
CA GLN A 242 3.55 4.00 4.24
C GLN A 242 2.11 4.50 4.28
N SER A 243 1.86 5.79 4.06
CA SER A 243 0.51 6.35 4.27
C SER A 243 -0.53 5.81 3.28
N ALA A 244 -0.19 5.63 1.99
CA ALA A 244 -1.14 5.10 1.02
C ALA A 244 -1.41 3.62 1.24
N VAL A 245 -0.37 2.84 1.51
CA VAL A 245 -0.48 1.43 1.86
C VAL A 245 -1.30 1.26 3.15
N ALA A 246 -1.00 2.06 4.18
CA ALA A 246 -1.70 2.01 5.45
C ALA A 246 -3.21 2.19 5.26
N VAL A 247 -3.63 3.22 4.53
CA VAL A 247 -5.06 3.49 4.31
C VAL A 247 -5.72 2.39 3.48
N MET A 248 -5.12 2.01 2.34
CA MET A 248 -5.76 1.13 1.38
C MET A 248 -5.82 -0.33 1.86
N TRP A 249 -4.76 -0.82 2.49
CA TRP A 249 -4.74 -2.18 3.03
C TRP A 249 -5.55 -2.28 4.31
N SER A 250 -5.57 -1.22 5.14
CA SER A 250 -6.45 -1.23 6.30
C SER A 250 -7.91 -1.37 5.90
N ALA A 251 -8.33 -0.74 4.80
CA ALA A 251 -9.67 -0.92 4.26
C ALA A 251 -9.92 -2.36 3.81
N ALA A 252 -8.98 -2.98 3.09
CA ALA A 252 -9.09 -4.37 2.64
C ALA A 252 -9.14 -5.39 3.79
N VAL A 253 -8.26 -5.24 4.78
CA VAL A 253 -8.24 -6.11 5.96
C VAL A 253 -9.52 -5.92 6.78
N LEU A 254 -9.97 -4.67 6.98
CA LEU A 254 -11.22 -4.39 7.69
C LEU A 254 -12.42 -5.05 7.02
N THR A 255 -12.52 -4.99 5.69
CA THR A 255 -13.60 -5.66 4.94
C THR A 255 -13.58 -7.17 5.20
N LYS A 256 -12.42 -7.82 5.14
CA LYS A 256 -12.31 -9.27 5.37
C LYS A 256 -12.64 -9.68 6.80
N LEU A 257 -12.23 -8.90 7.79
CA LEU A 257 -12.60 -9.15 9.19
C LEU A 257 -14.12 -9.02 9.39
N ARG A 258 -14.76 -8.05 8.74
CA ARG A 258 -16.22 -7.87 8.77
C ARG A 258 -16.98 -8.97 8.02
N ASP A 259 -16.49 -9.38 6.85
CA ASP A 259 -17.06 -10.50 6.08
C ASP A 259 -17.00 -11.81 6.88
N ALA A 260 -16.01 -11.96 7.76
CA ALA A 260 -15.90 -13.08 8.70
C ALA A 260 -16.84 -12.97 9.92
N GLY A 261 -17.67 -11.93 10.01
CA GLY A 261 -18.62 -11.71 11.09
C GLY A 261 -18.00 -11.26 12.42
N LEU A 262 -16.76 -10.76 12.40
CA LEU A 262 -16.07 -10.31 13.62
C LEU A 262 -16.56 -8.92 14.05
N PRO A 263 -16.64 -8.64 15.36
CA PRO A 263 -17.15 -7.37 15.90
C PRO A 263 -16.11 -6.23 15.83
N VAL A 264 -15.49 -6.04 14.65
CA VAL A 264 -14.43 -5.05 14.44
C VAL A 264 -15.01 -3.68 14.07
N SER A 265 -14.66 -2.67 14.87
CA SER A 265 -14.98 -1.27 14.59
C SER A 265 -14.02 -0.65 13.58
N GLY A 266 -12.80 -1.17 13.48
CA GLY A 266 -11.77 -0.67 12.57
C GLY A 266 -10.50 -1.53 12.53
N PHE A 267 -9.68 -1.24 11.53
CA PHE A 267 -8.32 -1.76 11.39
C PHE A 267 -7.44 -0.60 10.94
N TRP A 268 -6.20 -0.54 11.43
CA TRP A 268 -5.23 0.49 11.04
C TRP A 268 -3.81 -0.06 11.04
N TYR A 269 -3.14 0.01 9.90
CA TYR A 269 -1.70 -0.03 9.84
C TYR A 269 -1.15 1.30 10.34
N SER A 270 -0.26 1.30 11.33
CA SER A 270 0.43 2.51 11.75
C SER A 270 1.52 2.86 10.74
N PRO A 271 1.38 3.94 9.96
CA PRO A 271 2.45 4.36 9.06
C PRO A 271 3.70 4.76 9.82
N GLU A 272 3.58 5.30 11.04
CA GLU A 272 4.71 5.71 11.90
C GLU A 272 5.63 4.54 12.27
N SER A 273 5.07 3.33 12.30
CA SER A 273 5.81 2.08 12.54
C SER A 273 6.43 1.49 11.27
N ALA A 274 6.42 2.22 10.14
CA ALA A 274 6.72 1.67 8.82
C ALA A 274 5.87 0.43 8.50
N LEU A 275 4.59 0.43 8.88
CA LEU A 275 3.63 -0.67 8.69
C LEU A 275 3.90 -1.95 9.53
N HIS A 276 4.85 -1.94 10.45
CA HIS A 276 5.18 -3.11 11.28
C HIS A 276 4.16 -3.36 12.40
N ILE A 277 3.44 -2.32 12.81
CA ILE A 277 2.36 -2.38 13.80
C ILE A 277 1.02 -2.17 13.10
N ALA A 278 0.10 -3.11 13.32
CA ALA A 278 -1.30 -2.96 12.99
C ALA A 278 -2.16 -2.97 14.25
N VAL A 279 -3.31 -2.29 14.20
CA VAL A 279 -4.26 -2.21 15.32
C VAL A 279 -5.64 -2.63 14.82
N VAL A 280 -6.21 -3.62 15.48
CA VAL A 280 -7.60 -4.04 15.33
C VAL A 280 -8.38 -3.39 16.45
N THR A 281 -9.37 -2.56 16.11
CA THR A 281 -10.32 -2.04 17.11
C THR A 281 -11.60 -2.87 17.06
N VAL A 282 -12.11 -3.25 18.23
CA VAL A 282 -13.37 -3.99 18.40
C VAL A 282 -14.38 -3.20 19.22
N ASP A 283 -15.65 -3.40 18.89
CA ASP A 283 -16.77 -2.80 19.62
C ASP A 283 -16.71 -3.20 21.10
N ARG A 284 -16.91 -2.24 22.00
CA ARG A 284 -16.86 -2.47 23.46
C ARG A 284 -17.90 -3.47 23.98
N GLY A 285 -18.94 -3.80 23.21
CA GLY A 285 -19.94 -4.82 23.54
C GLY A 285 -19.59 -6.22 23.01
N TRP A 286 -18.33 -6.48 22.68
CA TRP A 286 -17.87 -7.77 22.12
C TRP A 286 -18.25 -8.97 23.00
N GLU A 287 -18.36 -8.82 24.32
CA GLU A 287 -18.74 -9.88 25.27
C GLU A 287 -20.18 -10.36 25.12
N HIS A 288 -21.04 -9.61 24.42
CA HIS A 288 -22.38 -10.08 24.07
C HIS A 288 -22.36 -11.25 23.08
N TYR A 289 -21.27 -11.39 22.32
CA TYR A 289 -21.13 -12.37 21.24
C TYR A 289 -20.00 -13.37 21.50
N TRP A 290 -19.08 -13.05 22.41
CA TRP A 290 -17.88 -13.84 22.69
C TRP A 290 -17.72 -14.07 24.18
N ASP A 291 -17.37 -15.30 24.54
CA ASP A 291 -17.16 -15.75 25.92
C ASP A 291 -15.73 -15.47 26.44
N SER A 292 -14.80 -15.13 25.54
CA SER A 292 -13.38 -14.96 25.87
C SER A 292 -12.68 -14.01 24.90
N SER A 293 -11.94 -13.03 25.43
CA SER A 293 -11.08 -12.14 24.65
C SER A 293 -9.99 -12.91 23.92
N ALA A 294 -9.42 -13.95 24.55
CA ALA A 294 -8.41 -14.79 23.95
C ALA A 294 -8.96 -15.55 22.73
N ARG A 295 -10.17 -16.12 22.84
CA ARG A 295 -10.83 -16.81 21.73
C ARG A 295 -11.18 -15.88 20.58
N LEU A 296 -11.59 -14.65 20.89
CA LEU A 296 -11.79 -13.61 19.89
C LEU A 296 -10.47 -13.27 19.17
N CYS A 297 -9.39 -13.04 19.91
CA CYS A 297 -8.05 -12.79 19.34
C CYS A 297 -7.56 -13.97 18.48
N GLU A 298 -7.72 -15.21 18.93
CA GLU A 298 -7.39 -16.41 18.14
C GLU A 298 -8.18 -16.47 16.83
N THR A 299 -9.46 -16.07 16.85
CA THR A 299 -10.29 -16.07 15.63
C THR A 299 -9.86 -14.95 14.68
N ILE A 300 -9.57 -13.75 15.19
CA ILE A 300 -9.00 -12.66 14.40
C ILE A 300 -7.69 -13.12 13.76
N ALA A 301 -6.79 -13.73 14.54
CA ALA A 301 -5.51 -14.25 14.05
C ALA A 301 -5.67 -15.29 12.92
N ARG A 302 -6.66 -16.17 13.01
CA ARG A 302 -6.98 -17.14 11.95
C ARG A 302 -7.45 -16.47 10.65
N VAL A 303 -8.20 -15.37 10.74
CA VAL A 303 -8.62 -14.60 9.56
C VAL A 303 -7.44 -13.84 8.94
N LEU A 304 -6.56 -13.27 9.78
CA LEU A 304 -5.41 -12.48 9.35
C LEU A 304 -4.27 -13.33 8.75
N SER A 305 -3.97 -14.48 9.33
CA SER A 305 -2.83 -15.33 8.98
C SER A 305 -2.66 -15.64 7.47
N PRO A 306 -3.70 -16.03 6.72
CA PRO A 306 -3.55 -16.35 5.29
C PRO A 306 -3.49 -15.10 4.39
N MET A 307 -3.67 -13.89 4.92
CA MET A 307 -3.76 -12.68 4.11
C MET A 307 -2.37 -12.18 3.70
N LYS A 308 -2.14 -12.05 2.38
CA LYS A 308 -0.91 -11.45 1.82
C LYS A 308 -0.60 -10.06 2.39
N LEU A 309 -1.63 -9.29 2.73
CA LEU A 309 -1.47 -7.94 3.30
C LEU A 309 -0.80 -7.96 4.68
N MET A 310 -0.89 -9.08 5.41
CA MET A 310 -0.33 -9.21 6.75
C MET A 310 1.18 -9.47 6.77
N GLN A 311 1.82 -9.63 5.61
CA GLN A 311 3.26 -9.90 5.50
C GLN A 311 4.16 -8.72 5.95
N TRP A 312 3.58 -7.52 6.13
CA TRP A 312 4.27 -6.34 6.64
C TRP A 312 4.18 -6.17 8.16
N ALA A 313 3.06 -6.60 8.77
CA ALA A 313 2.88 -6.46 10.20
C ALA A 313 3.69 -7.54 10.92
N THR A 314 4.45 -7.15 11.93
CA THR A 314 5.06 -8.09 12.89
C THR A 314 4.32 -8.09 14.22
N HIS A 315 3.59 -7.01 14.50
CA HIS A 315 2.83 -6.82 15.72
C HIS A 315 1.39 -6.41 15.37
N VAL A 316 0.41 -7.08 15.97
CA VAL A 316 -1.01 -6.71 15.89
C VAL A 316 -1.52 -6.44 17.30
N ILE A 317 -2.09 -5.27 17.53
CA ILE A 317 -2.72 -4.93 18.81
C ILE A 317 -4.23 -5.03 18.64
N VAL A 318 -4.89 -5.83 19.48
CA VAL A 318 -6.35 -5.88 19.55
C VAL A 318 -6.79 -5.01 20.71
N ALA A 319 -7.49 -3.92 20.41
CA ALA A 319 -7.95 -2.93 21.38
C ALA A 319 -9.44 -2.67 21.24
N GLU A 320 -10.05 -2.12 22.29
CA GLU A 320 -11.43 -1.64 22.22
C GLU A 320 -11.50 -0.30 21.47
N ASP A 321 -12.68 0.04 20.94
CA ASP A 321 -12.93 1.21 20.08
C ASP A 321 -12.77 2.59 20.74
N ASP A 322 -12.32 2.64 21.99
CA ASP A 322 -11.89 3.86 22.65
C ASP A 322 -10.43 4.23 22.42
N ILE A 323 -9.65 3.29 21.91
CA ILE A 323 -8.34 3.57 21.35
C ILE A 323 -8.53 4.09 19.94
N ASP A 324 -8.10 5.34 19.68
CA ASP A 324 -7.92 5.84 18.33
C ASP A 324 -6.70 5.15 17.72
N PRO A 325 -6.88 4.22 16.77
CA PRO A 325 -5.76 3.45 16.26
C PRO A 325 -4.84 4.29 15.37
N SER A 326 -5.26 5.50 14.98
CA SER A 326 -4.47 6.45 14.18
C SER A 326 -3.68 7.47 15.00
N ASP A 327 -3.85 7.52 16.34
CA ASP A 327 -2.99 8.31 17.22
C ASP A 327 -1.92 7.40 17.84
N PRO A 328 -0.63 7.54 17.47
CA PRO A 328 0.45 6.71 18.02
C PRO A 328 0.52 6.74 19.55
N ARG A 329 0.11 7.83 20.20
CA ARG A 329 0.11 7.93 21.67
C ARG A 329 -0.95 7.02 22.29
N ASP A 330 -2.09 6.88 21.63
CA ASP A 330 -3.18 6.04 22.09
C ASP A 330 -2.87 4.56 21.85
N VAL A 331 -2.23 4.25 20.72
CA VAL A 331 -1.66 2.91 20.45
C VAL A 331 -0.63 2.51 21.50
N LEU A 332 0.29 3.41 21.86
CA LEU A 332 1.25 3.17 22.94
C LEU A 332 0.54 3.03 24.30
N TRP A 333 -0.49 3.84 24.57
CA TRP A 333 -1.26 3.73 25.80
C TRP A 333 -2.01 2.40 25.91
N ALA A 334 -2.46 1.80 24.80
CA ALA A 334 -3.12 0.49 24.78
C ALA A 334 -2.28 -0.63 25.40
N PHE A 335 -0.94 -0.55 25.34
CA PHE A 335 -0.04 -1.51 26.01
C PHE A 335 -0.21 -1.55 27.54
N SER A 336 -0.74 -0.49 28.17
CA SER A 336 -1.06 -0.50 29.60
C SER A 336 -2.15 -1.53 29.98
N ARG A 337 -2.85 -2.08 28.99
CA ARG A 337 -3.93 -3.06 29.15
C ARG A 337 -3.46 -4.51 28.92
N ILE A 338 -2.23 -4.70 28.46
CA ILE A 338 -1.73 -5.99 27.95
C ILE A 338 -0.84 -6.64 29.00
N HIS A 339 -1.20 -7.82 29.50
CA HIS A 339 -0.29 -8.60 30.35
C HIS A 339 0.87 -9.17 29.53
N PRO A 340 2.15 -8.88 29.89
CA PRO A 340 3.30 -9.13 29.03
C PRO A 340 3.54 -10.59 28.64
N THR A 341 2.99 -11.55 29.41
CA THR A 341 3.15 -12.99 29.15
C THR A 341 1.85 -13.75 28.89
N ARG A 342 0.68 -13.15 29.13
CA ARG A 342 -0.62 -13.85 29.09
C ARG A 342 -1.47 -13.40 27.91
N ASP A 343 -1.32 -12.14 27.51
CA ASP A 343 -2.13 -11.51 26.48
C ASP A 343 -1.39 -11.47 25.14
N ARG A 344 -0.82 -12.62 24.77
CA ARG A 344 -0.04 -12.78 23.53
C ARG A 344 -0.47 -14.04 22.77
N THR A 345 -0.77 -13.89 21.50
CA THR A 345 -1.03 -14.98 20.55
C THR A 345 -0.06 -14.87 19.39
N GLU A 346 0.55 -15.97 19.00
CA GLU A 346 1.42 -16.04 17.83
C GLU A 346 0.64 -16.65 16.67
N PHE A 347 0.77 -16.09 15.47
CA PHE A 347 0.20 -16.70 14.27
C PHE A 347 1.16 -16.62 13.10
N PRO A 348 1.18 -17.64 12.22
CA PRO A 348 2.14 -17.68 11.12
C PRO A 348 1.78 -16.65 10.07
N THR A 349 2.81 -15.95 9.57
CA THR A 349 2.77 -15.04 8.44
C THR A 349 4.02 -15.26 7.60
N LYS A 350 3.94 -14.99 6.30
CA LYS A 350 5.15 -14.90 5.48
C LYS A 350 5.81 -13.55 5.73
N THR A 351 7.06 -13.54 6.18
CA THR A 351 7.79 -12.29 6.40
C THR A 351 8.41 -11.83 5.09
N LEU A 352 8.33 -10.53 4.80
CA LEU A 352 9.00 -9.96 3.64
C LEU A 352 10.51 -9.87 3.83
N PRO A 353 11.32 -10.17 2.78
CA PRO A 353 12.78 -10.04 2.85
C PRO A 353 13.28 -8.61 3.18
N LEU A 354 12.43 -7.59 3.00
CA LEU A 354 12.73 -6.19 3.31
C LEU A 354 12.60 -5.84 4.81
N GLN A 355 12.32 -6.81 5.67
CA GLN A 355 12.13 -6.61 7.10
C GLN A 355 13.49 -6.63 7.83
N LEU A 356 13.84 -5.55 8.51
CA LEU A 356 15.18 -5.34 9.08
C LEU A 356 15.61 -6.39 10.12
N PHE A 357 14.65 -7.00 10.82
CA PHE A 357 14.96 -7.99 11.84
C PHE A 357 15.41 -9.35 11.26
N LEU A 358 15.24 -9.57 9.95
CA LEU A 358 15.62 -10.83 9.31
C LEU A 358 17.12 -11.07 9.26
N GLU A 359 17.94 -10.01 9.18
CA GLU A 359 19.41 -10.15 9.25
C GLU A 359 19.91 -10.75 10.56
N HIS A 360 19.10 -10.73 11.63
CA HIS A 360 19.44 -11.30 12.94
C HIS A 360 18.86 -12.72 13.16
N ALA A 361 18.04 -13.22 12.23
CA ALA A 361 17.45 -14.56 12.31
C ALA A 361 18.31 -15.65 11.64
N SER A 362 19.34 -15.27 10.87
CA SER A 362 20.21 -16.17 10.11
C SER A 362 21.27 -16.91 10.93
N ASP A 363 21.33 -16.72 12.25
CA ASP A 363 22.23 -17.49 13.12
C ASP A 363 21.69 -18.91 13.43
N ASP A 364 20.41 -19.18 13.15
CA ASP A 364 19.80 -20.52 13.23
C ASP A 364 19.89 -21.25 11.87
N GLN A 365 20.89 -22.12 11.76
CA GLN A 365 21.39 -22.83 10.56
C GLN A 365 20.41 -23.76 9.78
N GLU A 366 19.09 -23.61 9.81
CA GLU A 366 18.19 -24.61 9.17
C GLU A 366 17.03 -24.10 8.30
N THR A 367 16.97 -22.82 7.91
CA THR A 367 15.92 -22.35 6.98
C THR A 367 16.50 -21.70 5.72
N ASP A 368 16.12 -22.24 4.56
CA ASP A 368 16.42 -21.75 3.21
C ASP A 368 16.36 -20.20 3.15
N GLU A 369 17.52 -19.59 2.89
CA GLU A 369 17.99 -18.30 3.42
C GLU A 369 17.38 -17.03 2.79
N ARG A 370 16.12 -17.03 2.34
CA ARG A 370 15.51 -15.83 1.73
C ARG A 370 14.15 -15.41 2.27
N PHE A 371 13.46 -16.29 3.00
CA PHE A 371 12.21 -15.97 3.68
C PHE A 371 12.19 -16.67 5.03
N VAL A 372 12.41 -15.93 6.12
CA VAL A 372 12.17 -16.49 7.45
C VAL A 372 10.66 -16.43 7.69
N ALA A 373 10.00 -17.58 7.65
CA ALA A 373 8.64 -17.69 8.17
C ALA A 373 8.70 -17.40 9.68
N GLY A 374 8.30 -16.19 10.07
CA GLY A 374 8.28 -15.74 11.45
C GLY A 374 6.84 -15.54 11.94
N PRO A 375 6.53 -15.81 13.22
CA PRO A 375 5.21 -15.52 13.74
C PRO A 375 5.00 -14.01 13.83
N THR A 376 3.82 -13.55 13.44
CA THR A 376 3.31 -12.24 13.87
C THR A 376 2.81 -12.36 15.31
N LEU A 377 3.17 -11.39 16.15
CA LEU A 377 2.73 -11.31 17.54
C LEU A 377 1.44 -10.51 17.64
N MET A 378 0.38 -11.13 18.12
CA MET A 378 -0.87 -10.46 18.47
C MET A 378 -0.95 -10.20 19.97
N TRP A 379 -1.31 -8.97 20.35
CA TRP A 379 -1.44 -8.51 21.73
C TRP A 379 -2.90 -8.25 22.08
N ASN A 380 -3.39 -8.91 23.13
CA ASN A 380 -4.77 -8.76 23.59
C ASN A 380 -4.88 -7.59 24.59
N GLY A 381 -5.36 -6.44 24.13
CA GLY A 381 -5.61 -5.24 24.95
C GLY A 381 -7.08 -5.05 25.36
N LEU A 382 -7.91 -6.09 25.26
CA LEU A 382 -9.34 -6.02 25.62
C LEU A 382 -9.51 -6.07 27.14
N LEU A 383 -10.26 -5.13 27.69
CA LEU A 383 -10.51 -5.03 29.13
C LEU A 383 -11.73 -5.84 29.56
N GLY A 384 -12.78 -5.82 28.73
CA GLY A 384 -14.08 -6.38 29.08
C GLY A 384 -14.86 -5.57 30.13
N THR A 385 -16.11 -5.93 30.33
CA THR A 385 -17.13 -5.11 31.02
C THR A 385 -16.85 -5.00 32.50
N GLU A 386 -16.48 -6.11 33.15
CA GLU A 386 -16.15 -6.12 34.57
C GLU A 386 -14.95 -5.21 34.85
N LYS A 387 -13.87 -5.33 34.07
CA LYS A 387 -12.69 -4.50 34.27
C LYS A 387 -12.96 -3.04 33.98
N ARG A 388 -13.71 -2.72 32.92
CA ARG A 388 -14.12 -1.33 32.62
C ARG A 388 -14.92 -0.71 33.75
N ALA A 389 -15.78 -1.47 34.42
CA ALA A 389 -16.59 -0.96 35.54
C ALA A 389 -15.75 -0.58 36.77
N GLU A 390 -14.53 -1.12 36.91
CA GLU A 390 -13.58 -0.76 37.97
C GLU A 390 -12.80 0.54 37.66
N LEU A 391 -12.79 0.97 36.39
CA LEU A 391 -11.90 2.03 35.90
C LEU A 391 -12.64 3.35 35.73
N ILE A 392 -12.00 4.44 36.13
CA ILE A 392 -12.45 5.80 35.85
C ILE A 392 -11.56 6.35 34.73
N PRO A 393 -12.06 6.56 33.50
CA PRO A 393 -11.20 6.95 32.39
C PRO A 393 -10.69 8.39 32.57
N GLY A 394 -9.37 8.57 32.60
CA GLY A 394 -8.70 9.85 32.87
C GLY A 394 -8.72 10.89 31.74
N THR A 395 -9.63 10.80 30.77
CA THR A 395 -9.60 11.66 29.56
C THR A 395 -10.59 12.80 29.62
N PHE A 396 -10.30 13.91 28.92
CA PHE A 396 -11.27 15.01 28.78
C PHE A 396 -12.58 14.56 28.13
N ALA A 397 -12.49 13.59 27.21
CA ALA A 397 -13.66 13.01 26.57
C ALA A 397 -14.54 12.25 27.56
N ALA A 398 -13.98 11.48 28.49
CA ALA A 398 -14.77 10.65 29.39
C ALA A 398 -15.18 11.35 30.70
N ASN A 399 -14.37 12.28 31.21
CA ASN A 399 -14.58 12.87 32.54
C ASN A 399 -15.56 14.04 32.58
N TYR A 400 -15.96 14.59 31.44
CA TYR A 400 -16.82 15.78 31.40
C TYR A 400 -18.08 15.54 30.53
N PRO A 401 -19.28 15.93 31.00
CA PRO A 401 -20.49 15.92 30.20
C PRO A 401 -20.36 16.71 28.90
N GLY A 402 -21.08 16.29 27.85
CA GLY A 402 -21.11 16.94 26.53
C GLY A 402 -21.18 18.48 26.57
N PRO A 403 -22.14 19.08 27.29
CA PRO A 403 -22.26 20.54 27.37
C PRO A 403 -21.02 21.26 27.92
N ILE A 404 -20.32 20.65 28.88
CA ILE A 404 -19.08 21.22 29.45
C ILE A 404 -17.96 21.13 28.42
N ARG A 405 -17.82 19.98 27.74
CA ARG A 405 -16.81 19.79 26.69
C ARG A 405 -16.99 20.79 25.56
N ASP A 406 -18.22 20.99 25.10
CA ASP A 406 -18.51 21.91 23.98
C ASP A 406 -18.30 23.37 24.37
N ARG A 407 -18.70 23.76 25.59
CA ARG A 407 -18.40 25.10 26.10
C ARG A 407 -16.90 25.35 26.18
N ALA A 408 -16.13 24.41 26.71
CA ALA A 408 -14.68 24.54 26.78
C ALA A 408 -14.05 24.71 25.38
N ARG A 409 -14.50 23.92 24.39
CA ARG A 409 -14.04 24.07 23.00
C ARG A 409 -14.38 25.45 22.43
N LYS A 410 -15.59 25.96 22.64
CA LYS A 410 -15.99 27.30 22.17
C LYS A 410 -15.17 28.41 22.82
N LEU A 411 -14.89 28.31 24.12
CA LEU A 411 -14.05 29.26 24.86
C LEU A 411 -12.61 29.27 24.31
N VAL A 412 -12.01 28.10 24.07
CA VAL A 412 -10.66 28.00 23.48
C VAL A 412 -10.62 28.53 22.05
N ALA A 413 -11.66 28.28 21.26
CA ALA A 413 -11.77 28.77 19.89
C ALA A 413 -12.13 30.27 19.78
N GLY A 414 -12.42 30.94 20.90
CA GLY A 414 -12.84 32.35 20.91
C GLY A 414 -14.24 32.59 20.32
N LEU A 415 -15.07 31.55 20.23
CA LEU A 415 -16.43 31.58 19.65
C LEU A 415 -17.52 31.89 20.68
N ASP A 416 -17.15 32.04 21.95
CA ASP A 416 -18.04 32.36 23.07
C ASP A 416 -17.61 33.72 23.67
N ARG A 417 -17.73 34.79 22.87
CA ARG A 417 -17.55 36.19 23.29
C ARG A 417 -18.83 36.97 23.13
#